data_AF-A0A2M7MZ18-F1
#
_entry.id   AF-A0A2M7MZ18-F1
#
_cell.length_a   1.000
_cell.length_b   1.000
_cell.length_c   1.000
_cell.angle_alpha   90.00
_cell.angle_beta   90.00
_cell.angle_gamma   90.00
#
_symmetry.space_group_name_H-M   'P 1'
#
loop_
_entity.id
_entity.type
_entity.pdbx_description
1 polymer ?
#
loop_
_entity_poly.entity_id
_entity_poly.type
_entity_poly.pdbx_seq_one_letter_code
_entity_poly.pdbx_strand_id
1 'polypeptide(L)'
;MKHKLATLAFIGLATFALSACSSAPAKTTEATPAPAKPLLSDAAQQALAQAEADVKAAKAKFALWTTADKAFKAAKEAAKAGESEAVIKQARFASDQVARGMAQLAYPGTELK
;
A
#
# COMPACT_ATOMS: atom_id res chain seq x y z
N MET A 1 4.61 -35.29 -25.40
CA MET A 1 5.44 -35.98 -24.38
C MET A 1 4.93 -35.56 -23.01
N LYS A 2 4.65 -36.54 -22.15
CA LYS A 2 4.01 -36.39 -20.84
C LYS A 2 5.11 -36.25 -19.79
N HIS A 3 5.10 -35.19 -19.00
CA HIS A 3 5.78 -35.18 -17.71
C HIS A 3 4.73 -34.92 -16.62
N LYS A 4 4.33 -36.04 -16.00
CA LYS A 4 3.73 -36.09 -14.68
C LYS A 4 4.84 -35.98 -13.62
N LEU A 5 4.43 -35.72 -12.37
CA LEU A 5 5.19 -35.79 -11.11
C LEU A 5 5.86 -34.45 -10.73
N ALA A 6 5.81 -33.95 -9.49
CA ALA A 6 5.20 -34.45 -8.27
C ALA A 6 4.99 -33.30 -7.27
N THR A 7 3.93 -33.46 -6.50
CA THR A 7 3.55 -32.77 -5.27
C THR A 7 4.70 -32.74 -4.26
N LEU A 8 4.99 -31.57 -3.67
CA LEU A 8 5.58 -31.47 -2.34
C LEU A 8 4.66 -30.62 -1.48
N ALA A 9 3.93 -31.31 -0.61
CA ALA A 9 3.19 -30.75 0.50
C ALA A 9 4.16 -30.16 1.52
N PHE A 10 3.95 -28.91 1.93
CA PHE A 10 4.54 -28.39 3.17
C PHE A 10 3.43 -28.42 4.24
N ILE A 11 3.49 -29.46 5.06
CA ILE A 11 2.63 -29.67 6.23
C ILE A 11 3.21 -28.86 7.39
N GLY A 12 2.36 -28.07 8.04
CA GLY A 12 2.29 -28.08 9.50
C GLY A 12 3.01 -26.98 10.29
N LEU A 13 2.16 -26.19 10.96
CA LEU A 13 2.15 -26.04 12.42
C LEU A 13 3.17 -25.08 13.07
N ALA A 14 2.69 -23.88 13.40
CA ALA A 14 3.00 -23.23 14.67
C ALA A 14 1.89 -22.22 15.02
N THR A 15 0.83 -22.71 15.64
CA THR A 15 -0.09 -21.90 16.45
C THR A 15 0.68 -21.32 17.63
N PHE A 16 0.99 -20.03 17.58
CA PHE A 16 1.49 -19.30 18.76
C PHE A 16 0.28 -18.80 19.55
N ALA A 17 -0.18 -19.62 20.49
CA ALA A 17 -1.11 -19.21 21.53
C ALA A 17 -0.30 -18.46 22.60
N LEU A 18 -0.50 -17.15 22.71
CA LEU A 18 -0.05 -16.39 23.87
C LEU A 18 -1.20 -16.31 24.87
N SER A 19 -1.05 -17.06 25.95
CA SER A 19 -1.96 -17.10 27.07
C SER A 19 -1.63 -15.98 28.08
N ALA A 20 -2.69 -15.33 28.55
CA ALA A 20 -2.89 -14.75 29.88
C ALA A 20 -1.97 -13.60 30.38
N CYS A 21 -2.59 -12.43 30.59
CA CYS A 21 -2.46 -11.76 31.88
C CYS A 21 -3.85 -11.39 32.42
N SER A 22 -4.03 -11.70 33.70
CA SER A 22 -5.24 -11.68 34.50
C SER A 22 -5.66 -10.27 34.90
N SER A 23 -6.97 -9.97 34.86
CA SER A 23 -7.74 -9.32 35.94
C SER A 23 -9.19 -9.10 35.52
N ALA A 24 -10.14 -9.65 36.27
CA ALA A 24 -11.54 -9.21 36.32
C ALA A 24 -11.75 -8.54 37.70
N PRO A 25 -12.63 -7.53 37.89
CA PRO A 25 -14.06 -7.67 37.57
C PRO A 25 -14.77 -6.40 37.04
N ALA A 26 -16.06 -6.63 36.73
CA ALA A 26 -17.19 -5.69 36.70
C ALA A 26 -17.70 -5.23 35.31
N LYS A 27 -18.99 -5.53 35.12
CA LYS A 27 -19.88 -5.07 34.06
C LYS A 27 -19.87 -3.55 33.92
N THR A 28 -19.74 -3.08 32.70
CA THR A 28 -20.43 -1.89 32.20
C THR A 28 -20.95 -2.19 30.81
N THR A 29 -22.26 -2.10 30.67
CA THR A 29 -22.97 -2.01 29.41
C THR A 29 -22.49 -0.74 28.71
N GLU A 30 -21.59 -0.86 27.74
CA GLU A 30 -21.23 0.24 26.85
C GLU A 30 -21.75 -0.08 25.45
N ALA A 31 -22.52 0.87 24.93
CA ALA A 31 -23.07 0.84 23.59
C ALA A 31 -21.97 0.51 22.58
N THR A 32 -22.22 -0.52 21.76
CA THR A 32 -21.39 -0.88 20.61
C THR A 32 -21.07 0.38 19.82
N PRO A 33 -19.81 0.86 19.78
CA PRO A 33 -19.45 1.94 18.89
C PRO A 33 -19.71 1.41 17.48
N ALA A 34 -20.45 2.18 16.67
CA ALA A 34 -20.47 1.94 15.23
C ALA A 34 -19.02 1.77 14.75
N PRO A 35 -18.73 0.82 13.82
CA PRO A 35 -17.37 0.51 13.43
C PRO A 35 -16.69 1.80 12.97
N ALA A 36 -15.78 2.31 13.79
CA ALA A 36 -14.99 3.48 13.46
C ALA A 36 -14.27 3.14 12.16
N LYS A 37 -14.44 3.97 11.12
CA LYS A 37 -13.63 3.88 9.91
C LYS A 37 -12.18 3.73 10.36
N PRO A 38 -11.44 2.72 9.88
CA PRO A 38 -10.10 2.51 10.38
C PRO A 38 -9.28 3.75 10.04
N LEU A 39 -8.81 4.41 11.10
CA LEU A 39 -8.19 5.72 11.02
C LEU A 39 -6.75 5.52 10.55
N LEU A 40 -6.41 6.10 9.41
CA LEU A 40 -5.03 6.14 8.95
C LEU A 40 -4.19 6.99 9.90
N SER A 41 -2.93 6.58 10.11
CA SER A 41 -1.95 7.43 10.79
C SER A 41 -1.70 8.72 10.01
N ASP A 42 -1.29 9.78 10.70
CA ASP A 42 -0.96 11.07 10.08
C ASP A 42 0.09 10.94 8.97
N ALA A 43 1.10 10.07 9.21
CA ALA A 43 2.13 9.77 8.22
C ALA A 43 1.56 9.11 6.96
N ALA A 44 0.56 8.22 7.10
CA ALA A 44 -0.10 7.59 5.97
C ALA A 44 -0.96 8.59 5.18
N GLN A 45 -1.68 9.48 5.88
CA GLN A 45 -2.45 10.55 5.24
C GLN A 45 -1.53 11.51 4.45
N GLN A 46 -0.43 11.93 5.06
CA GLN A 46 0.54 12.81 4.40
C GLN A 46 1.18 12.14 3.18
N ALA A 47 1.58 10.87 3.30
CA ALA A 47 2.15 10.11 2.18
C ALA A 47 1.15 9.97 1.03
N LEU A 48 -0.12 9.67 1.32
CA LEU A 48 -1.17 9.55 0.31
C LEU A 48 -1.45 10.89 -0.40
N ALA A 49 -1.50 11.99 0.36
CA ALA A 49 -1.69 13.33 -0.20
C ALA A 49 -0.54 13.75 -1.12
N GLN A 50 0.71 13.46 -0.72
CA GLN A 50 1.89 13.70 -1.56
C GLN A 50 1.82 12.90 -2.87
N ALA A 51 1.53 11.58 -2.77
CA ALA A 51 1.40 10.73 -3.95
C ALA A 51 0.28 11.20 -4.90
N GLU A 52 -0.84 11.72 -4.36
CA GLU A 52 -1.90 12.31 -5.18
C GLU A 52 -1.44 13.55 -5.95
N ALA A 53 -0.71 14.46 -5.28
CA ALA A 53 -0.15 15.65 -5.91
C ALA A 53 0.88 15.28 -7.01
N ASP A 54 1.76 14.32 -6.72
CA ASP A 54 2.76 13.81 -7.66
C ASP A 54 2.11 13.17 -8.88
N VAL A 55 1.14 12.27 -8.68
CA VAL A 55 0.40 11.62 -9.77
C VAL A 55 -0.34 12.66 -10.62
N LYS A 56 -0.93 13.69 -10.01
CA LYS A 56 -1.57 14.79 -10.74
C LYS A 56 -0.56 15.56 -11.60
N ALA A 57 0.60 15.89 -11.05
CA ALA A 57 1.66 16.58 -11.78
C ALA A 57 2.19 15.74 -12.95
N ALA A 58 2.42 14.45 -12.74
CA ALA A 58 2.86 13.52 -13.78
C ALA A 58 1.83 13.37 -14.91
N LYS A 59 0.54 13.26 -14.57
CA LYS A 59 -0.55 13.20 -15.56
C LYS A 59 -0.59 14.45 -16.43
N ALA A 60 -0.43 15.63 -15.84
CA ALA A 60 -0.43 16.89 -16.57
C ALA A 60 0.72 17.01 -17.58
N LYS A 61 1.82 16.29 -17.37
CA LYS A 61 2.97 16.24 -18.28
C LYS A 61 3.04 14.96 -19.13
N PHE A 62 1.98 14.14 -19.15
CA PHE A 62 1.96 12.83 -19.82
C PHE A 62 3.12 11.90 -19.39
N ALA A 63 3.60 12.08 -18.16
CA ALA A 63 4.77 11.37 -17.62
C ALA A 63 4.40 10.27 -16.62
N LEU A 64 3.11 10.01 -16.42
CA LEU A 64 2.66 9.00 -15.47
C LEU A 64 2.87 7.58 -16.02
N TRP A 65 3.79 6.85 -15.42
CA TRP A 65 3.99 5.43 -15.73
C TRP A 65 2.90 4.55 -15.13
N THR A 66 2.59 3.44 -15.80
CA THR A 66 1.58 2.47 -15.33
C THR A 66 1.95 1.85 -13.98
N THR A 67 3.24 1.68 -13.67
CA THR A 67 3.71 1.21 -12.37
C THR A 67 3.38 2.20 -11.24
N ALA A 68 3.54 3.50 -11.48
CA ALA A 68 3.16 4.54 -10.51
C ALA A 68 1.65 4.58 -10.30
N ASP A 69 0.86 4.49 -11.38
CA ASP A 69 -0.60 4.46 -11.31
C ASP A 69 -1.13 3.23 -10.54
N LYS A 70 -0.54 2.05 -10.77
CA LYS A 70 -0.88 0.81 -10.05
C LYS A 70 -0.55 0.94 -8.55
N ALA A 71 0.62 1.47 -8.22
CA ALA A 71 1.02 1.70 -6.83
C ALA A 71 0.10 2.70 -6.12
N PHE A 72 -0.26 3.80 -6.78
CA PHE A 72 -1.18 4.78 -6.22
C PHE A 72 -2.58 4.19 -5.98
N LYS A 73 -3.09 3.36 -6.91
CA LYS A 73 -4.34 2.62 -6.71
C LYS A 73 -4.24 1.66 -5.52
N ALA A 74 -3.14 0.92 -5.38
CA ALA A 74 -2.92 0.04 -4.24
C ALA A 74 -2.86 0.82 -2.91
N ALA A 75 -2.23 2.00 -2.89
CA ALA A 75 -2.24 2.88 -1.73
C ALA A 75 -3.67 3.32 -1.36
N LYS A 76 -4.52 3.62 -2.35
CA LYS A 76 -5.93 3.97 -2.11
C LYS A 76 -6.75 2.80 -1.61
N GLU A 77 -6.51 1.58 -2.07
CA GLU A 77 -7.19 0.39 -1.53
C GLU A 77 -6.74 0.09 -0.09
N ALA A 78 -5.44 0.16 0.19
CA ALA A 78 -4.91 0.06 1.56
C ALA A 78 -5.51 1.14 2.48
N ALA A 79 -5.70 2.36 1.96
CA ALA A 79 -6.32 3.46 2.70
C ALA A 79 -7.76 3.15 3.09
N LYS A 80 -8.54 2.54 2.18
CA LYS A 80 -9.90 2.08 2.49
C LYS A 80 -9.91 0.95 3.53
N ALA A 81 -8.89 0.09 3.51
CA ALA A 81 -8.70 -0.98 4.48
C ALA A 81 -8.11 -0.49 5.82
N GLY A 82 -7.66 0.77 5.91
CA GLY A 82 -7.03 1.32 7.11
C GLY A 82 -5.59 0.87 7.35
N GLU A 83 -4.96 0.26 6.35
CA GLU A 83 -3.62 -0.31 6.46
C GLU A 83 -2.55 0.77 6.31
N SER A 84 -2.29 1.52 7.38
CA SER A 84 -1.37 2.68 7.37
C SER A 84 0.02 2.36 6.79
N GLU A 85 0.63 1.24 7.16
CA GLU A 85 1.93 0.82 6.62
C GLU A 85 1.90 0.54 5.12
N ALA A 86 0.84 -0.11 4.64
CA ALA A 86 0.66 -0.40 3.22
C ALA A 86 0.41 0.89 2.42
N VAL A 87 -0.35 1.85 2.99
CA VAL A 87 -0.53 3.18 2.40
C VAL A 87 0.82 3.87 2.25
N ILE A 88 1.61 3.96 3.32
CA ILE A 88 2.92 4.64 3.29
C ILE A 88 3.83 3.99 2.25
N LYS A 89 3.94 2.66 2.25
CA LYS A 89 4.80 1.91 1.32
C LYS A 89 4.40 2.17 -0.14
N GLN A 90 3.12 2.02 -0.47
CA GLN A 90 2.64 2.15 -1.85
C GLN A 90 2.63 3.60 -2.33
N ALA A 91 2.28 4.55 -1.45
CA ALA A 91 2.27 5.97 -1.78
C ALA A 91 3.69 6.49 -2.07
N ARG A 92 4.67 6.16 -1.21
CA ARG A 92 6.08 6.53 -1.45
C ARG A 92 6.61 5.90 -2.75
N PHE A 93 6.33 4.62 -2.98
CA PHE A 93 6.72 3.96 -4.22
C PHE A 93 6.09 4.63 -5.46
N ALA A 94 4.83 5.05 -5.38
CA ALA A 94 4.18 5.79 -6.47
C ALA A 94 4.87 7.14 -6.73
N SER A 95 5.17 7.91 -5.68
CA SER A 95 5.91 9.19 -5.76
C SER A 95 7.31 9.01 -6.36
N ASP A 96 8.06 7.97 -5.95
CA ASP A 96 9.39 7.68 -6.50
C ASP A 96 9.33 7.36 -8.00
N GLN A 97 8.34 6.57 -8.42
CA GLN A 97 8.13 6.25 -9.83
C GLN A 97 7.71 7.48 -10.64
N VAL A 98 6.91 8.37 -10.06
CA VAL A 98 6.60 9.68 -10.67
C VAL A 98 7.87 10.51 -10.83
N ALA A 99 8.70 10.64 -9.81
CA ALA A 99 9.93 11.42 -9.86
C ALA A 99 10.85 10.92 -10.99
N ARG A 100 10.97 9.60 -11.15
CA ARG A 100 11.74 8.97 -12.25
C ARG A 100 11.12 9.27 -13.62
N GLY A 101 9.81 9.11 -13.77
CA GLY A 101 9.12 9.42 -15.03
C GLY A 101 9.24 10.89 -15.43
N MET A 102 9.17 11.79 -14.46
CA MET A 102 9.35 13.22 -14.66
C MET A 102 10.79 13.57 -15.05
N ALA A 103 11.79 12.94 -14.42
CA ALA A 103 13.20 13.14 -14.77
C ALA A 103 13.50 12.70 -16.20
N GLN A 104 12.84 11.65 -16.70
CA GLN A 104 13.03 11.16 -18.07
C GLN A 104 12.66 12.21 -19.14
N LEU A 105 11.76 13.16 -18.83
CA LEU A 105 11.42 14.25 -19.76
C LEU A 105 12.61 15.19 -20.06
N ALA A 106 13.63 15.20 -19.20
CA ALA A 106 14.82 16.01 -19.38
C ALA A 106 15.95 15.28 -20.12
N TYR A 107 15.76 14.00 -20.49
CA TYR A 107 16.79 13.25 -21.19
C TYR A 107 16.91 13.72 -22.64
N PRO A 108 18.13 13.72 -23.22
CA PRO A 108 18.30 14.00 -24.63
C PRO A 108 17.58 12.95 -25.47
N GLY A 109 16.94 13.39 -26.57
CA GLY A 109 16.38 12.47 -27.55
C GLY A 109 17.47 11.63 -28.21
N THR A 110 17.09 10.46 -28.72
CA THR A 110 18.00 9.55 -29.43
C THR A 110 18.11 9.85 -30.93
N GLU A 111 17.46 10.92 -31.39
CA GLU A 111 17.54 11.38 -32.77
C GLU A 111 18.97 11.85 -33.07
N LEU A 112 19.60 11.25 -34.09
CA LEU A 112 20.85 11.77 -34.67
C LEU A 112 20.52 13.10 -35.36
N LYS A 113 21.12 14.18 -34.87
CA LYS A 113 21.05 15.50 -35.51
C LYS A 113 21.93 15.55 -36.75
#